data_AF-A0A7S3CH07-F1
#
_entry.id   AF-A0A7S3CH07-F1
#
_cell.length_a   1.000
_cell.length_b   1.000
_cell.length_c   1.000
_cell.angle_alpha   90.00
_cell.angle_beta   90.00
_cell.angle_gamma   90.00
#
_symmetry.space_group_name_H-M   'P 1'
#
loop_
_entity.id
_entity.type
_entity.pdbx_description
1 polymer ?
#
loop_
_entity_poly.entity_id
_entity_poly.type
_entity_poly.pdbx_seq_one_letter_code
_entity_poly.pdbx_strand_id
1 'polypeptide(L)'
;MGRVRGMAAGSRIATLVLLVSVAAAQDNVYMGQEYRSIDLTTRYFDGCKPACGWTGNFGKEIAPGFGPVRGCGPVKPDGTQDRVPDGAYSACSDGGTSYACLDTSAFTEDGQRYAFAAISLDTTGGPYSCCECYEATFSEGPMAGQSLQVQMINNGGFVNRPLMDLHVVGAGKGDNNVVSVDNSALDPAPYGGGLGKTGADSPPLFSAEDWGDQSGLWGRRFSRYNPPNDVSYAGGIASVCGDQTSCFEACDDLPWPGREMCKWEFADDGFRGASIPPATLRRIACPAALYSRSGCLLREDQDFLTSAPPAVDDDEEDQSSGEQPVEGGGGGEEGCEDEIWATNGATGEPERYTCEDYARWGFCDEDWMRGWCRKTCGTCGGECSDEIWEVNSSTGQPEEHTCEDYARWD
;
A
#
# COMPACT_ATOMS: atom_id res chain seq x y z
N MET A 1 -51.63 64.81 13.19
CA MET A 1 -51.78 63.70 14.17
C MET A 1 -51.53 62.39 13.43
N GLY A 2 -50.51 61.62 13.82
CA GLY A 2 -50.20 60.31 13.21
C GLY A 2 -48.69 60.02 13.22
N ARG A 3 -48.27 58.98 13.95
CA ARG A 3 -46.90 58.67 14.41
C ARG A 3 -45.95 58.09 13.33
N VAL A 4 -44.69 58.54 13.39
CA VAL A 4 -43.39 57.82 13.48
C VAL A 4 -43.29 56.40 12.90
N ARG A 5 -42.27 56.16 12.05
CA ARG A 5 -41.24 55.11 12.28
C ARG A 5 -40.07 55.20 11.30
N GLY A 6 -38.88 55.42 11.85
CA GLY A 6 -37.61 55.25 11.15
C GLY A 6 -37.32 53.78 10.91
N MET A 7 -36.73 53.47 9.75
CA MET A 7 -36.16 52.16 9.45
C MET A 7 -34.66 52.22 9.75
N ALA A 8 -34.24 51.41 10.72
CA ALA A 8 -32.84 51.14 11.02
C ALA A 8 -32.26 50.19 9.98
N ALA A 9 -31.08 50.51 9.46
CA ALA A 9 -30.29 49.63 8.61
C ALA A 9 -29.67 48.51 9.46
N GLY A 10 -30.09 47.27 9.24
CA GLY A 10 -29.47 46.09 9.84
C GLY A 10 -28.35 45.58 8.94
N SER A 11 -27.10 45.81 9.35
CA SER A 11 -25.91 45.19 8.77
C SER A 11 -25.89 43.70 9.16
N ARG A 12 -25.98 42.79 8.17
CA ARG A 12 -25.76 41.36 8.39
C ARG A 12 -24.31 41.03 8.09
N ILE A 13 -23.51 40.86 9.14
CA ILE A 13 -22.18 40.25 9.08
C ILE A 13 -22.39 38.76 8.85
N ALA A 14 -22.04 38.27 7.66
CA ALA A 14 -21.97 36.83 7.39
C ALA A 14 -20.66 36.31 7.97
N THR A 15 -20.74 35.56 9.07
CA THR A 15 -19.59 34.85 9.64
C THR A 15 -19.20 33.72 8.70
N LEU A 16 -18.08 33.89 8.00
CA LEU A 16 -17.45 32.84 7.20
C LEU A 16 -16.84 31.82 8.19
N VAL A 17 -17.51 30.69 8.40
CA VAL A 17 -16.94 29.56 9.15
C VAL A 17 -15.92 28.90 8.22
N LEU A 18 -14.64 29.14 8.47
CA LEU A 18 -13.55 28.37 7.86
C LEU A 18 -13.58 26.98 8.49
N LEU A 19 -14.11 26.00 7.76
CA LEU A 19 -13.89 24.58 8.08
C LEU A 19 -12.42 24.28 7.78
N VAL A 20 -11.57 24.34 8.80
CA VAL A 20 -10.26 23.70 8.74
C VAL A 20 -10.52 22.21 8.97
N SER A 21 -10.68 21.47 7.88
CA SER A 21 -10.62 20.02 7.92
C SER A 21 -9.19 19.63 8.26
N VAL A 22 -8.95 19.30 9.53
CA VAL A 22 -7.77 18.55 9.94
C VAL A 22 -7.98 17.14 9.38
N ALA A 23 -7.32 16.82 8.28
CA ALA A 23 -7.23 15.43 7.84
C ALA A 23 -6.50 14.67 8.95
N ALA A 24 -7.23 13.85 9.71
CA ALA A 24 -6.61 12.88 10.60
C ALA A 24 -5.75 11.96 9.73
N ALA A 25 -4.43 12.02 9.90
CA ALA A 25 -3.53 11.08 9.25
C ALA A 25 -3.87 9.67 9.77
N GLN A 26 -4.11 8.74 8.85
CA GLN A 26 -4.43 7.35 9.15
C GLN A 26 -3.19 6.61 9.67
N ASP A 27 -2.92 6.68 10.97
CA ASP A 27 -1.81 5.93 11.58
C ASP A 27 -2.03 4.40 11.51
N ASN A 28 -3.28 3.96 11.34
CA ASN A 28 -3.67 2.54 11.21
C ASN A 28 -3.43 1.92 9.82
N VAL A 29 -2.75 2.62 8.91
CA VAL A 29 -2.44 2.10 7.57
C VAL A 29 -0.97 1.71 7.47
N TYR A 30 -0.07 2.30 8.26
CA TYR A 30 1.37 2.09 8.14
C TYR A 30 1.83 0.92 8.99
N MET A 31 2.31 -0.14 8.33
CA MET A 31 2.88 -1.30 9.01
C MET A 31 4.37 -1.09 9.36
N GLY A 32 4.99 -0.02 8.88
CA GLY A 32 6.40 0.27 9.13
C GLY A 32 6.73 1.76 9.08
N GLN A 33 7.76 2.12 9.83
CA GLN A 33 8.31 3.49 9.89
C GLN A 33 9.44 3.71 8.87
N GLU A 34 9.89 2.67 8.19
CA GLU A 34 10.98 2.72 7.22
C GLU A 34 10.48 3.30 5.88
N TYR A 35 11.20 4.28 5.36
CA TYR A 35 11.03 4.79 4.01
C TYR A 35 12.09 4.20 3.09
N ARG A 36 11.68 3.83 1.88
CA ARG A 36 12.56 3.30 0.84
C ARG A 36 12.54 4.21 -0.37
N SER A 37 13.70 4.58 -0.86
CA SER A 37 13.80 5.47 -2.02
C SER A 37 13.57 4.71 -3.32
N ILE A 38 12.73 5.27 -4.17
CA ILE A 38 12.56 4.92 -5.58
C ILE A 38 13.22 6.00 -6.40
N ASP A 39 14.28 5.58 -7.06
CA ASP A 39 15.16 6.40 -7.88
C ASP A 39 14.51 6.80 -9.20
N LEU A 40 13.61 5.95 -9.69
CA LEU A 40 12.97 6.08 -10.98
C LEU A 40 11.56 5.50 -10.90
N THR A 41 10.56 6.28 -11.30
CA THR A 41 9.23 5.73 -11.59
C THR A 41 9.02 5.66 -13.09
N THR A 42 8.30 4.65 -13.56
CA THR A 42 7.87 4.51 -14.94
C THR A 42 6.42 4.05 -14.97
N ARG A 43 5.91 3.77 -16.16
CA ARG A 43 4.58 3.17 -16.34
C ARG A 43 4.61 2.20 -17.51
N TYR A 44 3.87 1.11 -17.39
CA TYR A 44 3.82 0.03 -18.38
C TYR A 44 2.49 -0.71 -18.36
N PHE A 45 2.20 -1.37 -19.47
CA PHE A 45 1.22 -2.45 -19.58
C PHE A 45 1.57 -3.32 -20.79
N ASP A 46 2.13 -4.50 -20.54
CA ASP A 46 2.63 -5.43 -21.56
C ASP A 46 1.67 -6.60 -21.83
N GLY A 47 0.64 -6.75 -20.99
CA GLY A 47 -0.36 -7.82 -21.03
C GLY A 47 0.12 -9.14 -20.43
N CYS A 48 1.37 -9.24 -19.96
CA CYS A 48 1.93 -10.48 -19.42
C CYS A 48 1.31 -10.84 -18.08
N LYS A 49 1.20 -12.15 -17.77
CA LYS A 49 0.99 -12.57 -16.38
C LYS A 49 2.11 -12.00 -15.51
N PRO A 50 1.79 -11.26 -14.44
CA PRO A 50 2.79 -10.62 -13.62
C PRO A 50 3.56 -11.66 -12.76
N ALA A 51 4.81 -11.36 -12.36
CA ALA A 51 5.67 -12.32 -11.68
C ALA A 51 5.09 -12.81 -10.34
N CYS A 52 4.32 -11.99 -9.63
CA CYS A 52 3.64 -12.41 -8.41
C CYS A 52 2.40 -13.29 -8.68
N GLY A 53 2.15 -13.65 -9.94
CA GLY A 53 1.20 -14.70 -10.31
C GLY A 53 1.74 -16.12 -10.17
N TRP A 54 2.98 -16.30 -9.71
CA TRP A 54 3.63 -17.60 -9.55
C TRP A 54 3.82 -17.93 -8.07
N THR A 55 3.29 -19.09 -7.65
CA THR A 55 3.39 -19.61 -6.27
C THR A 55 4.83 -19.78 -5.77
N GLY A 56 5.82 -19.87 -6.65
CA GLY A 56 7.24 -19.94 -6.28
C GLY A 56 7.89 -18.60 -5.95
N ASN A 57 7.21 -17.47 -6.16
CA ASN A 57 7.79 -16.13 -6.03
C ASN A 57 7.40 -15.41 -4.72
N PHE A 58 6.76 -16.12 -3.78
CA PHE A 58 6.41 -15.57 -2.47
C PHE A 58 7.53 -15.78 -1.47
N GLY A 59 7.99 -14.69 -0.86
CA GLY A 59 8.88 -14.73 0.30
C GLY A 59 8.13 -14.68 1.65
N LYS A 60 6.80 -14.57 1.63
CA LYS A 60 5.93 -14.36 2.81
C LYS A 60 4.68 -15.23 2.72
N GLU A 61 4.07 -15.51 3.87
CA GLU A 61 2.83 -16.29 3.95
C GLU A 61 1.64 -15.52 3.34
N ILE A 62 0.84 -16.22 2.54
CA ILE A 62 -0.41 -15.71 1.96
C ILE A 62 -1.57 -15.96 2.91
N ALA A 63 -2.47 -14.98 3.05
CA ALA A 63 -3.63 -15.09 3.91
C ALA A 63 -4.62 -16.18 3.42
N PRO A 64 -5.42 -16.83 4.30
CA PRO A 64 -6.39 -17.85 3.93
C PRO A 64 -7.45 -17.26 3.03
N GLY A 65 -7.79 -18.02 1.99
CA GLY A 65 -8.73 -17.56 0.95
C GLY A 65 -8.10 -16.67 -0.11
N PHE A 66 -6.81 -16.35 0.01
CA PHE A 66 -6.03 -15.63 -1.01
C PHE A 66 -5.00 -16.55 -1.66
N GLY A 67 -4.46 -16.10 -2.79
CA GLY A 67 -3.49 -16.84 -3.58
C GLY A 67 -2.49 -15.89 -4.24
N PRO A 68 -1.75 -16.34 -5.25
CA PRO A 68 -0.95 -15.45 -6.06
C PRO A 68 -1.79 -14.39 -6.77
N VAL A 69 -1.12 -13.36 -7.29
CA VAL A 69 -1.79 -12.38 -8.16
C VAL A 69 -2.46 -13.13 -9.31
N ARG A 70 -3.77 -12.97 -9.43
CA ARG A 70 -4.57 -13.74 -10.38
C ARG A 70 -4.18 -13.39 -11.81
N GLY A 71 -4.07 -14.42 -12.63
CA GLY A 71 -4.01 -14.27 -14.09
C GLY A 71 -5.41 -14.26 -14.70
N CYS A 72 -5.51 -13.65 -15.88
CA CYS A 72 -6.74 -13.61 -16.66
C CYS A 72 -6.56 -14.24 -18.04
N GLY A 73 -7.67 -14.57 -18.71
CA GLY A 73 -7.68 -14.89 -20.14
C GLY A 73 -7.68 -13.63 -21.01
N PRO A 74 -7.77 -13.79 -22.34
CA PRO A 74 -8.00 -12.69 -23.27
C PRO A 74 -9.26 -11.88 -22.93
N VAL A 75 -9.33 -10.64 -23.38
CA VAL A 75 -10.50 -9.78 -23.23
C VAL A 75 -11.57 -10.19 -24.23
N LYS A 76 -12.75 -10.50 -23.71
CA LYS A 76 -13.90 -10.89 -24.52
C LYS A 76 -14.63 -9.66 -25.09
N PRO A 77 -15.46 -9.81 -26.14
CA PRO A 77 -16.29 -8.74 -26.68
C PRO A 77 -17.21 -8.04 -25.68
N ASP A 78 -17.60 -8.73 -24.60
CA ASP A 78 -18.40 -8.18 -23.50
C ASP A 78 -17.56 -7.43 -22.45
N GLY A 79 -16.27 -7.23 -22.72
CA GLY A 79 -15.32 -6.48 -21.91
C GLY A 79 -14.85 -7.20 -20.65
N THR A 80 -15.25 -8.47 -20.47
CA THR A 80 -14.84 -9.25 -19.31
C THR A 80 -13.58 -10.06 -19.62
N GLN A 81 -12.93 -10.50 -18.54
CA GLN A 81 -11.88 -11.51 -18.58
C GLN A 81 -12.21 -12.64 -17.60
N ASP A 82 -12.04 -13.87 -18.04
CA ASP A 82 -12.11 -15.01 -17.13
C ASP A 82 -10.82 -15.10 -16.31
N ARG A 83 -10.94 -15.43 -15.02
CA ARG A 83 -9.77 -15.85 -14.25
C ARG A 83 -9.28 -17.19 -14.78
N VAL A 84 -7.96 -17.35 -14.84
CA VAL A 84 -7.33 -18.63 -15.19
C VAL A 84 -6.69 -19.26 -13.97
N PRO A 85 -6.45 -20.58 -13.96
CA PRO A 85 -5.76 -21.24 -12.85
C PRO A 85 -4.39 -20.63 -12.59
N ASP A 86 -3.98 -20.57 -11.32
CA ASP A 86 -2.69 -20.00 -10.90
C ASP A 86 -1.48 -20.64 -11.59
N GLY A 87 -1.58 -21.93 -11.94
CA GLY A 87 -0.55 -22.68 -12.67
C GLY A 87 -0.51 -22.41 -14.18
N ALA A 88 -1.44 -21.63 -14.75
CA ALA A 88 -1.44 -21.29 -16.17
C ALA A 88 -0.21 -20.46 -16.52
N TYR A 89 0.46 -20.84 -17.61
CA TYR A 89 1.66 -20.16 -18.07
C TYR A 89 1.35 -18.75 -18.58
N SER A 90 2.26 -17.82 -18.34
CA SER A 90 2.17 -16.46 -18.87
C SER A 90 2.05 -16.50 -20.39
N ALA A 91 1.13 -15.75 -20.97
CA ALA A 91 0.99 -15.58 -22.42
C ALA A 91 2.26 -15.01 -23.06
N CYS A 92 3.12 -14.37 -22.27
CA CYS A 92 4.46 -13.94 -22.72
C CYS A 92 5.49 -15.09 -22.78
N SER A 93 5.07 -16.31 -22.45
CA SER A 93 5.81 -17.55 -22.67
C SER A 93 5.09 -18.39 -23.72
N ASP A 94 5.83 -19.23 -24.44
CA ASP A 94 5.31 -20.07 -25.51
C ASP A 94 4.15 -20.95 -25.02
N GLY A 95 2.98 -20.87 -25.68
CA GLY A 95 1.78 -21.64 -25.35
C GLY A 95 1.05 -21.17 -24.09
N GLY A 96 1.41 -20.00 -23.56
CA GLY A 96 0.79 -19.44 -22.38
C GLY A 96 -0.65 -18.97 -22.58
N THR A 97 -1.43 -19.05 -21.52
CA THR A 97 -2.87 -18.70 -21.53
C THR A 97 -3.25 -17.71 -20.43
N SER A 98 -2.27 -17.24 -19.67
CA SER A 98 -2.44 -16.32 -18.54
C SER A 98 -1.90 -14.94 -18.89
N TYR A 99 -2.76 -13.94 -18.82
CA TYR A 99 -2.49 -12.54 -19.12
C TYR A 99 -2.60 -11.71 -17.83
N ALA A 100 -2.10 -10.48 -17.89
CA ALA A 100 -2.47 -9.45 -16.92
C ALA A 100 -4.00 -9.25 -16.94
N CYS A 101 -4.58 -9.09 -15.76
CA CYS A 101 -5.98 -8.68 -15.65
C CYS A 101 -6.08 -7.16 -15.80
N LEU A 102 -7.07 -6.68 -16.55
CA LEU A 102 -7.31 -5.26 -16.73
C LEU A 102 -7.70 -4.56 -15.42
N ASP A 103 -8.29 -5.29 -14.47
CA ASP A 103 -8.63 -4.75 -13.15
C ASP A 103 -7.43 -4.53 -12.24
N THR A 104 -6.22 -4.90 -12.67
CA THR A 104 -4.95 -4.47 -12.03
C THR A 104 -4.30 -3.26 -12.72
N SER A 105 -5.05 -2.51 -13.53
CA SER A 105 -4.66 -1.16 -13.94
C SER A 105 -4.85 -0.17 -12.79
N ALA A 106 -4.08 0.91 -12.77
CA ALA A 106 -4.29 2.01 -11.83
C ALA A 106 -5.70 2.62 -11.94
N PHE A 107 -6.22 3.10 -10.80
CA PHE A 107 -7.57 3.64 -10.69
C PHE A 107 -7.68 4.66 -9.55
N THR A 108 -8.80 5.36 -9.51
CA THR A 108 -9.16 6.26 -8.41
C THR A 108 -10.54 5.89 -7.90
N GLU A 109 -10.67 5.75 -6.60
CA GLU A 109 -11.91 5.43 -5.90
C GLU A 109 -12.00 6.35 -4.68
N ASP A 110 -13.13 7.04 -4.53
CA ASP A 110 -13.37 8.01 -3.44
C ASP A 110 -12.27 9.06 -3.24
N GLY A 111 -11.65 9.49 -4.34
CA GLY A 111 -10.57 10.47 -4.34
C GLY A 111 -9.19 9.90 -3.96
N GLN A 112 -9.12 8.65 -3.49
CA GLN A 112 -7.87 7.95 -3.26
C GLN A 112 -7.34 7.32 -4.55
N ARG A 113 -6.05 7.50 -4.82
CA ARG A 113 -5.37 6.89 -5.97
C ARG A 113 -4.77 5.55 -5.58
N TYR A 114 -5.02 4.56 -6.42
CA TYR A 114 -4.54 3.19 -6.28
C TYR A 114 -3.81 2.77 -7.54
N ALA A 115 -2.76 1.98 -7.39
CA ALA A 115 -2.05 1.38 -8.51
C ALA A 115 -1.56 -0.03 -8.18
N PHE A 116 -1.16 -0.73 -9.23
CA PHE A 116 -0.32 -1.91 -9.11
C PHE A 116 1.01 -1.59 -9.78
N ALA A 117 2.09 -2.25 -9.39
CA ALA A 117 3.39 -1.95 -9.97
C ALA A 117 4.31 -3.16 -10.06
N ALA A 118 5.26 -3.06 -11.00
CA ALA A 118 6.52 -3.77 -10.90
C ALA A 118 7.47 -2.97 -10.02
N ILE A 119 7.98 -3.55 -8.94
CA ILE A 119 8.87 -2.85 -8.00
C ILE A 119 10.21 -3.56 -7.95
N SER A 120 11.29 -2.78 -7.95
CA SER A 120 12.66 -3.20 -7.70
C SER A 120 13.26 -2.26 -6.66
N LEU A 121 13.84 -2.81 -5.60
CA LEU A 121 14.57 -2.08 -4.56
C LEU A 121 15.97 -2.75 -4.51
N ASP A 122 17.04 -1.95 -4.46
CA ASP A 122 18.41 -2.34 -4.81
C ASP A 122 18.92 -3.76 -4.38
N THR A 123 19.81 -4.25 -5.23
CA THR A 123 20.46 -5.54 -5.56
C THR A 123 21.08 -6.43 -4.47
N THR A 124 20.69 -6.34 -3.20
CA THR A 124 21.23 -7.23 -2.14
C THR A 124 20.30 -8.33 -1.66
N GLY A 125 19.13 -8.51 -2.29
CA GLY A 125 18.28 -9.69 -2.03
C GLY A 125 17.67 -9.74 -0.62
N GLY A 126 17.29 -8.59 -0.06
CA GLY A 126 16.46 -8.48 1.16
C GLY A 126 14.96 -8.31 0.84
N PRO A 127 14.05 -8.61 1.79
CA PRO A 127 12.75 -9.23 1.54
C PRO A 127 11.65 -8.23 1.15
N TYR A 128 11.63 -7.77 -0.10
CA TYR A 128 10.37 -7.33 -0.68
C TYR A 128 9.65 -8.56 -1.22
N SER A 129 8.44 -8.78 -0.72
CA SER A 129 7.62 -9.90 -1.15
C SER A 129 6.58 -9.44 -2.15
N CYS A 130 6.29 -10.31 -3.09
CA CYS A 130 5.07 -10.23 -3.85
C CYS A 130 3.86 -9.91 -2.95
N CYS A 131 3.00 -9.03 -3.44
CA CYS A 131 1.74 -8.61 -2.82
C CYS A 131 1.85 -7.66 -1.63
N GLU A 132 3.04 -7.20 -1.26
CA GLU A 132 3.17 -6.05 -0.36
C GLU A 132 2.55 -4.79 -0.97
N CYS A 133 1.98 -3.95 -0.12
CA CYS A 133 1.45 -2.65 -0.47
C CYS A 133 2.24 -1.52 0.17
N TYR A 134 2.38 -0.42 -0.56
CA TYR A 134 3.11 0.76 -0.13
C TYR A 134 2.26 2.01 -0.36
N GLU A 135 2.41 3.00 0.51
CA GLU A 135 2.16 4.38 0.11
C GLU A 135 3.40 4.89 -0.62
N ALA A 136 3.23 5.28 -1.89
CA ALA A 136 4.24 5.91 -2.69
C ALA A 136 4.03 7.44 -2.67
N THR A 137 5.02 8.19 -2.21
CA THR A 137 5.00 9.67 -2.21
C THR A 137 6.03 10.19 -3.20
N PHE A 138 5.61 10.98 -4.19
CA PHE A 138 6.54 11.52 -5.19
C PHE A 138 7.27 12.74 -4.64
N SER A 139 8.58 12.80 -4.84
CA SER A 139 9.41 13.86 -4.25
C SER A 139 9.62 15.05 -5.19
N GLU A 140 9.41 14.89 -6.49
CA GLU A 140 9.73 15.91 -7.50
C GLU A 140 8.73 15.94 -8.66
N GLY A 141 8.89 16.94 -9.54
CA GLY A 141 8.09 17.11 -10.74
C GLY A 141 6.63 17.51 -10.45
N PRO A 142 5.73 17.38 -11.44
CA PRO A 142 4.31 17.73 -11.31
C PRO A 142 3.55 16.94 -10.22
N MET A 143 4.13 15.83 -9.76
CA MET A 143 3.58 14.96 -8.73
C MET A 143 4.16 15.23 -7.33
N ALA A 144 5.09 16.17 -7.17
CA ALA A 144 5.75 16.43 -5.88
C ALA A 144 4.75 16.63 -4.73
N GLY A 145 4.92 15.87 -3.65
CA GLY A 145 4.07 15.90 -2.46
C GLY A 145 2.74 15.14 -2.60
N GLN A 146 2.41 14.63 -3.80
CA GLN A 146 1.25 13.76 -3.99
C GLN A 146 1.62 12.32 -3.64
N SER A 147 0.63 11.54 -3.19
CA SER A 147 0.79 10.12 -2.91
C SER A 147 -0.24 9.24 -3.61
N LEU A 148 0.07 7.95 -3.71
CA LEU A 148 -0.85 6.89 -4.11
C LEU A 148 -0.54 5.60 -3.34
N GLN A 149 -1.51 4.72 -3.21
CA GLN A 149 -1.31 3.40 -2.62
C GLN A 149 -1.08 2.36 -3.72
N VAL A 150 0.01 1.60 -3.63
CA VAL A 150 0.45 0.68 -4.68
C VAL A 150 0.60 -0.73 -4.13
N GLN A 151 0.13 -1.75 -4.87
CA GLN A 151 0.49 -3.14 -4.59
C GLN A 151 1.56 -3.63 -5.56
N MET A 152 2.60 -4.28 -5.03
CA MET A 152 3.61 -4.95 -5.82
C MET A 152 3.05 -6.24 -6.41
N ILE A 153 2.92 -6.28 -7.74
CA ILE A 153 2.43 -7.46 -8.47
C ILE A 153 3.50 -8.09 -9.36
N ASN A 154 4.59 -7.37 -9.63
CA ASN A 154 5.64 -7.83 -10.51
C ASN A 154 7.00 -7.40 -9.96
N ASN A 155 8.06 -8.08 -10.38
CA ASN A 155 9.42 -7.63 -10.14
C ASN A 155 9.81 -6.68 -11.26
N GLY A 156 10.30 -5.49 -10.93
CA GLY A 156 10.86 -4.58 -11.93
C GLY A 156 12.06 -5.21 -12.64
N GLY A 157 12.18 -5.01 -13.96
CA GLY A 157 13.31 -5.51 -14.75
C GLY A 157 14.65 -4.95 -14.24
N PHE A 158 15.75 -5.63 -14.56
CA PHE A 158 17.12 -5.35 -14.11
C PHE A 158 17.62 -3.95 -14.53
N VAL A 159 17.19 -2.94 -13.80
CA VAL A 159 17.92 -1.68 -13.67
C VAL A 159 18.72 -1.78 -12.37
N ASN A 160 20.00 -1.44 -12.42
CA ASN A 160 20.89 -1.42 -11.23
C ASN A 160 20.55 -0.24 -10.28
N ARG A 161 19.26 0.00 -10.04
CA ARG A 161 18.73 1.07 -9.19
C ARG A 161 17.29 0.76 -8.76
N PRO A 162 16.81 1.31 -7.64
CA PRO A 162 15.40 1.20 -7.25
C PRO A 162 14.44 1.77 -8.32
N LEU A 163 13.41 1.00 -8.68
CA LEU A 163 12.44 1.32 -9.73
C LEU A 163 11.02 0.97 -9.26
N MET A 164 10.06 1.82 -9.59
CA MET A 164 8.63 1.47 -9.54
C MET A 164 7.97 1.75 -10.89
N ASP A 165 7.54 0.68 -11.57
CA ASP A 165 6.87 0.74 -12.86
C ASP A 165 5.36 0.57 -12.67
N LEU A 166 4.60 1.67 -12.77
CA LEU A 166 3.16 1.67 -12.54
C LEU A 166 2.43 0.92 -13.66
N HIS A 167 1.56 0.00 -13.27
CA HIS A 167 0.79 -0.83 -14.19
C HIS A 167 -0.46 -0.06 -14.66
N VAL A 168 -0.40 0.47 -15.87
CA VAL A 168 -1.41 1.39 -16.43
C VAL A 168 -1.69 1.03 -17.88
N VAL A 169 -2.92 0.59 -18.17
CA VAL A 169 -3.33 0.24 -19.53
C VAL A 169 -3.07 1.42 -20.48
N GLY A 170 -2.32 1.19 -21.55
CA GLY A 170 -1.99 2.23 -22.53
C GLY A 170 -0.66 2.97 -22.27
N ALA A 171 0.06 2.68 -21.19
CA ALA A 171 1.29 3.38 -20.82
C ALA A 171 2.58 2.90 -21.51
N GLY A 172 2.47 1.91 -22.40
CA GLY A 172 3.59 1.35 -23.16
C GLY A 172 3.90 -0.09 -22.76
N LYS A 173 4.29 -0.89 -23.76
CA LYS A 173 4.37 -2.35 -23.64
C LYS A 173 5.75 -2.83 -23.18
N GLY A 174 6.79 -2.00 -23.32
CA GLY A 174 8.15 -2.41 -23.00
C GLY A 174 8.70 -3.47 -23.94
N ASP A 175 9.54 -4.37 -23.42
CA ASP A 175 10.21 -5.42 -24.18
C ASP A 175 9.24 -6.52 -24.64
N ASN A 176 8.28 -6.86 -23.77
CA ASN A 176 7.24 -7.85 -24.07
C ASN A 176 6.05 -7.17 -24.75
N ASN A 177 5.32 -7.93 -25.56
CA ASN A 177 4.00 -7.49 -26.00
C ASN A 177 3.09 -8.71 -26.18
N VAL A 178 2.06 -8.80 -25.35
CA VAL A 178 0.89 -9.63 -25.61
C VAL A 178 -0.42 -8.84 -25.56
N VAL A 179 -0.36 -7.51 -25.59
CA VAL A 179 -1.56 -6.64 -25.59
C VAL A 179 -2.29 -6.75 -26.93
N SER A 180 -1.57 -6.51 -28.01
CA SER A 180 -2.11 -6.46 -29.36
C SER A 180 -1.03 -6.79 -30.39
N VAL A 181 -1.47 -7.23 -31.57
CA VAL A 181 -0.59 -7.21 -32.74
C VAL A 181 -0.42 -5.76 -33.19
N ASP A 182 0.81 -5.29 -33.34
CA ASP A 182 1.14 -3.92 -33.74
C ASP A 182 2.17 -3.95 -34.88
N ASN A 183 1.75 -3.54 -36.08
CA ASN A 183 2.61 -3.53 -37.28
C ASN A 183 3.03 -2.11 -37.68
N SER A 184 2.92 -1.13 -36.77
CA SER A 184 3.21 0.28 -37.06
C SER A 184 4.70 0.63 -37.03
N ALA A 185 5.09 1.74 -37.67
CA ALA A 185 6.46 2.26 -37.59
C ALA A 185 6.84 2.80 -36.20
N LEU A 186 5.85 3.06 -35.32
CA LEU A 186 6.06 3.37 -33.91
C LEU A 186 6.51 2.14 -33.11
N ASP A 187 6.29 0.97 -33.69
CA ASP A 187 6.74 -0.32 -33.22
C ASP A 187 7.54 -1.08 -34.31
N PRO A 188 8.79 -0.64 -34.62
CA PRO A 188 9.55 -1.12 -35.77
C PRO A 188 10.05 -2.58 -35.64
N ALA A 189 9.78 -3.24 -34.52
CA ALA A 189 10.03 -4.66 -34.37
C ALA A 189 8.71 -5.40 -34.63
N PRO A 190 8.50 -5.95 -35.85
CA PRO A 190 7.21 -6.54 -36.25
C PRO A 190 6.77 -7.72 -35.38
N TYR A 191 7.64 -8.20 -34.48
CA TYR A 191 7.38 -9.12 -33.41
C TYR A 191 8.28 -8.73 -32.23
N GLY A 192 7.77 -8.84 -31.00
CA GLY A 192 8.32 -8.36 -29.72
C GLY A 192 9.84 -8.44 -29.51
N GLY A 193 10.33 -7.71 -28.52
CA GLY A 193 11.68 -7.90 -28.00
C GLY A 193 11.91 -9.36 -27.58
N GLY A 194 13.13 -9.69 -27.16
CA GLY A 194 13.41 -11.04 -26.69
C GLY A 194 12.50 -11.39 -25.50
N LEU A 195 11.56 -12.33 -25.72
CA LEU A 195 10.49 -12.84 -24.83
C LEU A 195 9.12 -12.14 -25.04
N GLY A 196 8.04 -12.94 -25.09
CA GLY A 196 6.66 -12.48 -25.34
C GLY A 196 6.36 -12.04 -26.78
N LYS A 197 6.04 -12.99 -27.67
CA LYS A 197 5.59 -12.70 -29.04
C LYS A 197 4.06 -12.80 -29.12
N THR A 198 3.36 -11.71 -29.44
CA THR A 198 2.02 -11.82 -30.07
C THR A 198 2.16 -12.55 -31.41
N GLY A 199 1.50 -13.68 -31.57
CA GLY A 199 1.64 -14.51 -32.77
C GLY A 199 1.40 -16.00 -32.50
N ALA A 200 1.81 -16.88 -33.41
CA ALA A 200 1.41 -18.30 -33.51
C ALA A 200 1.37 -19.14 -32.20
N ASP A 201 2.06 -18.71 -31.14
CA ASP A 201 2.17 -19.44 -29.87
C ASP A 201 1.34 -18.85 -28.70
N SER A 202 0.92 -17.58 -28.78
CA SER A 202 0.03 -16.93 -27.80
C SER A 202 -0.83 -15.84 -28.47
N PRO A 203 -2.18 -15.91 -28.41
CA PRO A 203 -3.04 -14.87 -28.97
C PRO A 203 -2.86 -13.53 -28.21
N PRO A 204 -3.17 -12.38 -28.85
CA PRO A 204 -3.15 -11.10 -28.13
C PRO A 204 -4.28 -11.03 -27.10
N LEU A 205 -4.05 -10.23 -26.04
CA LEU A 205 -5.04 -9.89 -25.02
C LEU A 205 -6.29 -9.27 -25.64
N PHE A 206 -6.11 -8.39 -26.62
CA PHE A 206 -7.16 -7.86 -27.47
C PHE A 206 -7.03 -8.46 -28.87
N SER A 207 -7.92 -9.39 -29.23
CA SER A 207 -7.94 -10.04 -30.53
C SER A 207 -8.28 -9.06 -31.68
N ALA A 208 -7.69 -9.27 -32.86
CA ALA A 208 -8.09 -8.52 -34.04
C ALA A 208 -9.47 -8.94 -34.57
N GLU A 209 -9.93 -10.14 -34.22
CA GLU A 209 -11.27 -10.64 -34.54
C GLU A 209 -12.36 -9.82 -33.85
N ASP A 210 -12.15 -9.51 -32.57
CA ASP A 210 -13.13 -8.78 -31.75
C ASP A 210 -12.96 -7.27 -31.83
N TRP A 211 -11.71 -6.79 -31.97
CA TRP A 211 -11.35 -5.38 -31.82
C TRP A 211 -10.76 -4.72 -33.07
N GLY A 212 -10.62 -5.45 -34.17
CA GLY A 212 -10.06 -4.93 -35.43
C GLY A 212 -8.54 -4.74 -35.40
N ASP A 213 -8.01 -4.06 -36.43
CA ASP A 213 -6.58 -3.74 -36.53
C ASP A 213 -6.20 -2.69 -35.48
N GLN A 214 -5.22 -3.04 -34.66
CA GLN A 214 -4.75 -2.20 -33.56
C GLN A 214 -3.36 -1.58 -33.82
N SER A 215 -2.89 -1.65 -35.07
CA SER A 215 -1.60 -1.11 -35.47
C SER A 215 -1.48 0.39 -35.18
N GLY A 216 -0.53 0.77 -34.33
CA GLY A 216 -0.26 2.15 -33.94
C GLY A 216 -1.20 2.75 -32.88
N LEU A 217 -2.29 2.06 -32.51
CA LEU A 217 -3.26 2.58 -31.54
C LEU A 217 -2.65 2.74 -30.14
N TRP A 218 -1.74 1.85 -29.78
CA TRP A 218 -1.17 1.79 -28.43
C TRP A 218 0.09 2.65 -28.23
N GLY A 219 0.47 3.47 -29.22
CA GLY A 219 1.66 4.32 -29.15
C GLY A 219 2.99 3.55 -29.09
N ARG A 220 4.06 4.20 -28.62
CA ARG A 220 5.43 3.63 -28.57
C ARG A 220 5.57 2.56 -27.49
N ARG A 221 6.45 1.58 -27.74
CA ARG A 221 6.78 0.53 -26.74
C ARG A 221 7.36 1.07 -25.43
N PHE A 222 8.33 1.98 -25.50
CA PHE A 222 9.08 2.49 -24.35
C PHE A 222 8.95 4.00 -24.21
N SER A 223 9.07 4.49 -22.97
CA SER A 223 9.47 5.87 -22.72
C SER A 223 10.84 6.14 -23.33
N ARG A 224 11.03 7.29 -23.99
CA ARG A 224 12.38 7.73 -24.39
C ARG A 224 13.00 8.52 -23.24
N TYR A 225 14.29 8.31 -23.00
CA TYR A 225 15.10 9.19 -22.15
C TYR A 225 16.15 9.85 -23.03
N ASN A 226 16.09 11.17 -23.21
CA ASN A 226 17.01 11.94 -24.05
C ASN A 226 17.66 13.11 -23.27
N PRO A 227 18.74 12.85 -22.51
CA PRO A 227 19.46 13.90 -21.80
C PRO A 227 20.29 14.79 -22.77
N PRO A 228 20.60 16.06 -22.42
CA PRO A 228 20.32 16.74 -21.16
C PRO A 228 19.04 17.61 -21.15
N ASN A 229 18.33 17.76 -22.27
CA ASN A 229 17.34 18.84 -22.46
C ASN A 229 15.95 18.39 -22.94
N ASP A 230 15.52 17.14 -22.76
CA ASP A 230 14.14 16.79 -23.05
C ASP A 230 13.62 15.62 -22.20
N VAL A 231 12.62 15.91 -21.37
CA VAL A 231 11.85 14.91 -20.62
C VAL A 231 11.01 14.17 -21.64
N SER A 232 11.65 13.19 -22.28
CA SER A 232 11.07 12.57 -23.45
C SER A 232 9.87 11.74 -23.00
N TYR A 233 8.75 11.93 -23.71
CA TYR A 233 7.43 11.38 -23.41
C TYR A 233 7.48 9.95 -22.86
N ALA A 234 6.62 9.67 -21.89
CA ALA A 234 6.36 8.31 -21.44
C ALA A 234 5.97 7.40 -22.62
N GLY A 235 6.10 6.10 -22.43
CA GLY A 235 5.68 5.13 -23.44
C GLY A 235 4.18 5.22 -23.73
N GLY A 236 3.73 4.44 -24.69
CA GLY A 236 2.31 4.28 -24.95
C GLY A 236 1.63 5.52 -25.51
N ILE A 237 0.41 5.79 -25.07
CA ILE A 237 -0.43 6.89 -25.56
C ILE A 237 0.21 8.26 -25.35
N ALA A 238 0.96 8.45 -24.27
CA ALA A 238 1.69 9.70 -24.00
C ALA A 238 2.65 10.10 -25.13
N SER A 239 3.07 9.14 -25.96
CA SER A 239 3.98 9.38 -27.09
C SER A 239 3.30 9.88 -28.37
N VAL A 240 1.97 9.91 -28.42
CA VAL A 240 1.17 10.31 -29.60
C VAL A 240 0.18 11.44 -29.32
N CYS A 241 0.14 11.96 -28.09
CA CYS A 241 -0.69 13.10 -27.70
C CYS A 241 0.15 14.22 -27.07
N GLY A 242 -0.43 15.44 -26.97
CA GLY A 242 0.27 16.62 -26.45
C GLY A 242 -0.43 17.32 -25.28
N ASP A 243 -1.74 17.10 -25.13
CA ASP A 243 -2.58 17.66 -24.07
C ASP A 243 -3.65 16.65 -23.63
N GLN A 244 -4.37 16.95 -22.56
CA GLN A 244 -5.38 16.04 -22.03
C GLN A 244 -6.44 15.65 -23.07
N THR A 245 -6.88 16.59 -23.92
CA THR A 245 -7.91 16.33 -24.93
C THR A 245 -7.40 15.33 -25.97
N SER A 246 -6.23 15.60 -26.55
CA SER A 246 -5.61 14.70 -27.53
C SER A 246 -5.23 13.34 -26.93
N CYS A 247 -4.87 13.28 -25.64
CA CYS A 247 -4.60 12.00 -24.98
C CYS A 247 -5.89 11.20 -24.72
N PHE A 248 -7.00 11.86 -24.39
CA PHE A 248 -8.30 11.20 -24.23
C PHE A 248 -8.82 10.68 -25.56
N GLU A 249 -8.69 11.45 -26.64
CA GLU A 249 -9.02 11.01 -28.00
C GLU A 249 -8.18 9.79 -28.40
N ALA A 250 -6.88 9.79 -28.12
CA ALA A 250 -6.02 8.63 -28.38
C ALA A 250 -6.39 7.41 -27.51
N CYS A 251 -6.82 7.61 -26.26
CA CYS A 251 -7.35 6.52 -25.43
C CYS A 251 -8.71 5.99 -25.96
N ASP A 252 -9.54 6.83 -26.58
CA ASP A 252 -10.84 6.43 -27.14
C ASP A 252 -10.70 5.50 -28.34
N ASP A 253 -9.57 5.57 -29.05
CA ASP A 253 -9.22 4.66 -30.14
C ASP A 253 -8.82 3.27 -29.65
N LEU A 254 -8.46 3.10 -28.36
CA LEU A 254 -8.13 1.78 -27.81
C LEU A 254 -9.37 0.87 -27.77
N PRO A 255 -9.17 -0.47 -27.80
CA PRO A 255 -10.26 -1.42 -27.53
C PRO A 255 -10.95 -1.16 -26.19
N TRP A 256 -12.28 -1.29 -26.17
CA TRP A 256 -13.01 -1.34 -24.90
C TRP A 256 -12.68 -2.68 -24.19
N PRO A 257 -12.53 -2.72 -22.86
CA PRO A 257 -12.74 -1.66 -21.87
C PRO A 257 -11.49 -0.85 -21.50
N GLY A 258 -10.37 -1.00 -22.21
CA GLY A 258 -9.09 -0.35 -21.88
C GLY A 258 -9.09 1.19 -21.95
N ARG A 259 -10.10 1.79 -22.58
CA ARG A 259 -10.21 3.24 -22.80
C ARG A 259 -10.18 4.06 -21.51
N GLU A 260 -11.04 3.73 -20.54
CA GLU A 260 -11.14 4.50 -19.30
C GLU A 260 -9.92 4.29 -18.39
N MET A 261 -9.35 3.09 -18.43
CA MET A 261 -8.11 2.77 -17.72
C MET A 261 -6.92 3.55 -18.29
N CYS A 262 -6.89 3.76 -19.60
CA CYS A 262 -5.92 4.63 -20.26
C CYS A 262 -6.09 6.10 -19.87
N LYS A 263 -7.33 6.60 -19.85
CA LYS A 263 -7.61 8.00 -19.49
C LYS A 263 -7.17 8.36 -18.08
N TRP A 264 -7.07 7.38 -17.17
CA TRP A 264 -6.58 7.61 -15.80
C TRP A 264 -5.20 8.30 -15.78
N GLU A 265 -4.28 7.89 -16.66
CA GLU A 265 -2.94 8.50 -16.77
C GLU A 265 -3.00 10.01 -17.07
N PHE A 266 -4.02 10.44 -17.82
CA PHE A 266 -4.14 11.79 -18.36
C PHE A 266 -5.20 12.63 -17.65
N ALA A 267 -5.91 12.05 -16.68
CA ALA A 267 -6.99 12.73 -15.94
C ALA A 267 -6.47 13.88 -15.06
N ASP A 268 -5.21 13.78 -14.63
CA ASP A 268 -4.52 14.78 -13.81
C ASP A 268 -3.25 15.28 -14.50
N ASP A 269 -3.03 16.60 -14.48
CA ASP A 269 -1.85 17.24 -15.06
C ASP A 269 -0.55 16.74 -14.46
N GLY A 270 -0.60 16.31 -13.19
CA GLY A 270 0.49 15.67 -12.48
C GLY A 270 0.97 14.43 -13.22
N PHE A 271 0.15 13.38 -13.36
CA PHE A 271 0.54 12.13 -14.03
C PHE A 271 0.83 12.31 -15.53
N ARG A 272 0.04 13.15 -16.20
CA ARG A 272 0.25 13.48 -17.61
C ARG A 272 1.61 14.13 -17.85
N GLY A 273 1.98 15.09 -17.00
CA GLY A 273 3.24 15.84 -17.10
C GLY A 273 4.41 15.19 -16.36
N ALA A 274 4.15 14.24 -15.47
CA ALA A 274 5.18 13.52 -14.72
C ALA A 274 5.82 12.47 -15.61
N SER A 275 6.90 12.88 -16.25
CA SER A 275 7.87 11.96 -16.77
C SER A 275 8.79 11.57 -15.62
N ILE A 276 8.62 10.33 -15.17
CA ILE A 276 9.58 9.59 -14.33
C ILE A 276 10.01 10.21 -12.98
N PRO A 277 9.11 10.79 -12.16
CA PRO A 277 9.49 11.39 -10.88
C PRO A 277 10.05 10.36 -9.88
N PRO A 278 11.10 10.68 -9.10
CA PRO A 278 11.47 9.87 -7.95
C PRO A 278 10.35 9.83 -6.90
N ALA A 279 10.36 8.79 -6.08
CA ALA A 279 9.37 8.59 -5.02
C ALA A 279 10.00 7.98 -3.76
N THR A 280 9.27 7.99 -2.66
CA THR A 280 9.55 7.18 -1.48
C THR A 280 8.40 6.22 -1.24
N LEU A 281 8.72 5.00 -0.83
CA LEU A 281 7.75 3.98 -0.43
C LEU A 281 7.75 3.83 1.08
N ARG A 282 6.57 3.74 1.67
CA ARG A 282 6.35 3.32 3.06
C ARG A 282 5.38 2.15 3.09
N ARG A 283 5.74 1.05 3.80
CA ARG A 283 4.89 -0.15 3.87
C ARG A 283 3.57 0.17 4.55
N ILE A 284 2.47 -0.19 3.89
CA ILE A 284 1.12 -0.06 4.42
C ILE A 284 0.43 -1.42 4.44
N ALA A 285 -0.59 -1.59 5.27
CA ALA A 285 -1.49 -2.72 5.15
C ALA A 285 -2.23 -2.65 3.83
N CYS A 286 -2.29 -3.77 3.11
CA CYS A 286 -2.91 -3.80 1.79
C CYS A 286 -4.41 -3.46 1.87
N PRO A 287 -4.86 -2.35 1.27
CA PRO A 287 -6.27 -1.97 1.28
C PRO A 287 -7.11 -2.95 0.45
N ALA A 288 -8.39 -3.09 0.82
CA ALA A 288 -9.35 -3.94 0.10
C ALA A 288 -9.48 -3.58 -1.38
N ALA A 289 -9.38 -2.29 -1.71
CA ALA A 289 -9.40 -1.81 -3.09
C ALA A 289 -8.31 -2.47 -3.97
N LEU A 290 -7.15 -2.82 -3.40
CA LEU A 290 -6.06 -3.48 -4.12
C LEU A 290 -6.17 -5.01 -4.10
N TYR A 291 -6.24 -5.61 -2.90
CA TYR A 291 -6.20 -7.08 -2.80
C TYR A 291 -7.44 -7.77 -3.38
N SER A 292 -8.60 -7.10 -3.41
CA SER A 292 -9.83 -7.66 -4.01
C SER A 292 -9.73 -7.79 -5.53
N ARG A 293 -8.91 -6.96 -6.18
CA ARG A 293 -8.63 -6.96 -7.62
C ARG A 293 -7.48 -7.91 -7.97
N SER A 294 -6.37 -7.86 -7.23
CA SER A 294 -5.25 -8.78 -7.46
C SER A 294 -5.57 -10.22 -7.03
N GLY A 295 -6.40 -10.41 -6.00
CA GLY A 295 -6.62 -11.71 -5.35
C GLY A 295 -5.49 -12.12 -4.41
N CYS A 296 -4.55 -11.22 -4.11
CA CYS A 296 -3.37 -11.50 -3.32
C CYS A 296 -3.30 -10.61 -2.07
N LEU A 297 -3.23 -11.25 -0.91
CA LEU A 297 -3.10 -10.62 0.39
C LEU A 297 -2.13 -11.45 1.24
N LEU A 298 -1.13 -10.81 1.85
CA LEU A 298 -0.25 -11.52 2.78
C LEU A 298 -0.94 -11.71 4.14
N ARG A 299 -0.54 -12.76 4.84
CA ARG A 299 -1.02 -13.05 6.20
C ARG A 299 -0.81 -11.84 7.13
N GLU A 300 0.38 -11.25 7.10
CA GLU A 300 0.73 -10.10 7.94
C GLU A 300 -0.18 -8.88 7.71
N ASP A 301 -0.63 -8.63 6.47
CA ASP A 301 -1.58 -7.56 6.17
C ASP A 301 -2.95 -7.89 6.76
N GLN A 302 -3.43 -9.12 6.61
CA GLN A 302 -4.71 -9.54 7.19
C GLN A 302 -4.69 -9.43 8.72
N ASP A 303 -3.63 -9.91 9.36
CA ASP A 303 -3.47 -9.87 10.80
C ASP A 303 -3.40 -8.42 11.30
N PHE A 304 -2.71 -7.53 10.58
CA PHE A 304 -2.67 -6.10 10.89
C PHE A 304 -4.05 -5.43 10.75
N LEU A 305 -4.77 -5.72 9.66
CA LEU A 305 -6.11 -5.15 9.42
C LEU A 305 -7.15 -5.64 10.43
N THR A 306 -6.99 -6.86 10.95
CA THR A 306 -7.92 -7.45 11.94
C THR A 306 -7.55 -7.13 13.39
N SER A 307 -6.29 -6.75 13.65
CA SER A 307 -5.84 -6.25 14.95
C SER A 307 -6.01 -4.73 15.11
N ALA A 308 -6.28 -4.00 14.03
CA ALA A 308 -6.68 -2.59 14.10
C ALA A 308 -8.01 -2.47 14.85
N PRO A 309 -8.09 -1.66 15.93
CA PRO A 309 -9.35 -1.47 16.66
C PRO A 309 -10.41 -0.90 15.72
N PRO A 310 -11.69 -1.35 15.84
CA PRO A 310 -12.76 -0.79 15.02
C PRO A 310 -12.84 0.73 15.23
N ALA A 311 -13.15 1.45 14.15
CA ALA A 311 -13.48 2.86 14.24
C ALA A 311 -14.61 3.00 15.28
N VAL A 312 -14.38 3.84 16.29
CA VAL A 312 -15.41 4.18 17.26
C VAL A 312 -16.47 4.95 16.49
N ASP A 313 -17.57 4.28 16.14
CA ASP A 313 -18.78 4.95 15.69
C ASP A 313 -19.34 5.68 16.92
N ASP A 314 -19.17 7.01 16.94
CA ASP A 314 -19.76 7.91 17.94
C ASP A 314 -21.27 8.01 17.71
N ASP A 315 -22.01 6.92 17.92
CA ASP A 315 -23.47 6.93 17.98
C ASP A 315 -23.95 5.72 18.79
N GLU A 316 -24.05 5.85 20.12
CA GLU A 316 -25.29 5.52 20.85
C GLU A 316 -25.25 5.97 22.33
N GLU A 317 -26.31 6.68 22.71
CA GLU A 317 -26.54 7.30 24.00
C GLU A 317 -26.82 6.30 25.13
N ASP A 318 -26.36 6.71 26.31
CA ASP A 318 -26.67 6.30 27.68
C ASP A 318 -28.08 5.69 27.91
N GLN A 319 -28.10 4.56 28.63
CA GLN A 319 -29.16 4.27 29.62
C GLN A 319 -28.76 3.19 30.64
N SER A 320 -28.28 3.65 31.80
CA SER A 320 -28.79 3.35 33.16
C SER A 320 -28.99 1.90 33.67
N SER A 321 -28.27 1.65 34.79
CA SER A 321 -28.71 1.04 36.09
C SER A 321 -28.71 -0.48 36.31
N GLY A 322 -27.99 -0.89 37.38
CA GLY A 322 -28.38 -2.04 38.22
C GLY A 322 -27.25 -2.78 38.96
N GLU A 323 -26.80 -2.27 40.11
CA GLU A 323 -26.19 -3.12 41.18
C GLU A 323 -27.31 -3.98 41.83
N GLN A 324 -27.14 -5.21 42.34
CA GLN A 324 -26.17 -5.71 43.34
C GLN A 324 -26.36 -7.27 43.54
N PRO A 325 -25.69 -7.98 44.50
CA PRO A 325 -24.57 -8.92 44.28
C PRO A 325 -24.88 -10.41 44.62
N VAL A 326 -23.95 -11.32 44.26
CA VAL A 326 -23.87 -12.67 44.88
C VAL A 326 -22.40 -13.05 45.11
N GLU A 327 -22.04 -13.28 46.37
CA GLU A 327 -20.74 -13.79 46.83
C GLU A 327 -20.60 -15.31 46.74
N GLY A 328 -19.35 -15.74 46.61
CA GLY A 328 -18.81 -17.07 46.95
C GLY A 328 -17.67 -17.42 46.00
N GLY A 329 -16.39 -17.55 46.35
CA GLY A 329 -15.69 -17.61 47.64
C GLY A 329 -14.48 -18.55 47.44
N GLY A 330 -13.26 -18.12 47.78
CA GLY A 330 -12.12 -19.05 47.93
C GLY A 330 -10.72 -18.47 47.66
N GLY A 331 -9.97 -18.22 48.75
CA GLY A 331 -8.49 -18.29 48.79
C GLY A 331 -7.73 -17.00 48.47
N GLY A 332 -7.56 -16.11 49.46
CA GLY A 332 -6.69 -14.95 49.35
C GLY A 332 -5.22 -15.30 49.50
N GLU A 333 -4.43 -14.96 48.48
CA GLU A 333 -3.01 -14.62 48.61
C GLU A 333 -2.94 -13.13 48.96
N GLU A 334 -2.64 -12.79 50.21
CA GLU A 334 -2.36 -11.39 50.58
C GLU A 334 -1.10 -10.92 49.84
N GLY A 335 -1.25 -9.95 48.94
CA GLY A 335 -0.14 -9.28 48.25
C GLY A 335 -0.04 -9.51 46.73
N CYS A 336 -0.98 -10.24 46.12
CA CYS A 336 -1.06 -10.40 44.65
C CYS A 336 -2.19 -9.54 44.08
N GLU A 337 -1.91 -8.26 43.83
CA GLU A 337 -2.82 -7.34 43.17
C GLU A 337 -2.12 -6.68 41.97
N ASP A 338 -2.93 -6.21 41.03
CA ASP A 338 -2.44 -5.38 39.94
C ASP A 338 -2.37 -3.93 40.39
N GLU A 339 -1.16 -3.41 40.43
CA GLU A 339 -0.92 -1.98 40.50
C GLU A 339 -0.25 -1.54 39.20
N ILE A 340 -0.54 -0.31 38.78
CA ILE A 340 0.15 0.36 37.67
C ILE A 340 0.39 1.82 38.06
N TRP A 341 1.44 2.43 37.52
CA TRP A 341 1.75 3.82 37.83
C TRP A 341 0.56 4.74 37.49
N ALA A 342 0.34 5.77 38.31
CA ALA A 342 -0.77 6.69 38.11
C ALA A 342 -0.56 7.66 36.94
N THR A 343 0.67 7.83 36.46
CA THR A 343 1.04 8.83 35.47
C THR A 343 2.15 8.28 34.59
N ASN A 344 1.95 8.34 33.29
CA ASN A 344 2.84 7.76 32.31
C ASN A 344 4.19 8.49 32.29
N GLY A 345 5.29 7.76 32.52
CA GLY A 345 6.62 8.37 32.66
C GLY A 345 7.16 9.07 31.39
N ALA A 346 6.66 8.73 30.20
CA ALA A 346 7.10 9.35 28.94
C ALA A 346 6.34 10.64 28.62
N THR A 347 5.11 10.79 29.11
CA THR A 347 4.20 11.90 28.75
C THR A 347 3.86 12.82 29.91
N GLY A 348 3.97 12.35 31.16
CA GLY A 348 3.56 13.09 32.36
C GLY A 348 2.04 13.20 32.53
N GLU A 349 1.26 12.54 31.68
CA GLU A 349 -0.20 12.50 31.72
C GLU A 349 -0.70 11.30 32.54
N PRO A 350 -1.94 11.34 33.09
CA PRO A 350 -2.51 10.22 33.84
C PRO A 350 -2.45 8.93 33.02
N GLU A 351 -2.03 7.84 33.66
CA GLU A 351 -1.99 6.54 32.98
C GLU A 351 -3.41 6.12 32.66
N ARG A 352 -3.63 5.85 31.38
CA ARG A 352 -4.96 5.57 30.82
C ARG A 352 -5.15 4.10 30.50
N TYR A 353 -4.08 3.30 30.60
CA TYR A 353 -4.06 1.91 30.26
C TYR A 353 -3.96 1.03 31.52
N THR A 354 -4.55 -0.15 31.43
CA THR A 354 -4.65 -1.10 32.54
C THR A 354 -3.58 -2.18 32.43
N CYS A 355 -3.36 -2.94 33.49
CA CYS A 355 -2.44 -4.07 33.46
C CYS A 355 -2.79 -5.12 32.39
N GLU A 356 -4.07 -5.34 32.12
CA GLU A 356 -4.54 -6.23 31.04
C GLU A 356 -4.10 -5.73 29.67
N ASP A 357 -4.08 -4.41 29.46
CA ASP A 357 -3.59 -3.81 28.21
C ASP A 357 -2.11 -4.09 28.01
N TYR A 358 -1.29 -3.85 29.04
CA TYR A 358 0.15 -4.08 28.98
C TYR A 358 0.53 -5.55 28.82
N ALA A 359 -0.19 -6.45 29.49
CA ALA A 359 0.01 -7.88 29.32
C ALA A 359 -0.38 -8.36 27.92
N ARG A 360 -1.49 -7.83 27.37
CA ARG A 360 -1.92 -8.11 25.99
C ARG A 360 -0.90 -7.61 24.96
N TRP A 361 -0.19 -6.53 25.26
CA TRP A 361 0.89 -6.02 24.41
C TRP A 361 2.22 -6.76 24.57
N GLY A 362 2.28 -7.76 25.45
CA GLY A 362 3.47 -8.58 25.67
C GLY A 362 4.55 -7.91 26.51
N PHE A 363 4.21 -6.84 27.25
CA PHE A 363 5.18 -6.08 28.04
C PHE A 363 5.45 -6.68 29.43
N CYS A 364 4.89 -7.84 29.75
CA CYS A 364 5.09 -8.47 31.06
C CYS A 364 6.55 -8.81 31.38
N ASP A 365 7.39 -9.00 30.36
CA ASP A 365 8.80 -9.38 30.53
C ASP A 365 9.75 -8.17 30.43
N GLU A 366 9.23 -6.96 30.23
CA GLU A 366 10.04 -5.74 30.12
C GLU A 366 10.56 -5.27 31.49
N ASP A 367 11.77 -4.72 31.52
CA ASP A 367 12.42 -4.28 32.77
C ASP A 367 11.63 -3.21 33.52
N TRP A 368 10.96 -2.31 32.79
CA TRP A 368 10.12 -1.24 33.37
C TRP A 368 8.75 -1.72 33.86
N MET A 369 8.35 -2.95 33.51
CA MET A 369 7.13 -3.59 34.01
C MET A 369 7.36 -4.32 35.34
N ARG A 370 8.63 -4.50 35.76
CA ARG A 370 8.97 -5.20 37.00
C ARG A 370 8.37 -4.49 38.22
N GLY A 371 7.60 -5.23 39.01
CA GLY A 371 6.90 -4.72 40.19
C GLY A 371 5.48 -4.19 39.92
N TRP A 372 5.13 -3.96 38.65
CA TRP A 372 3.80 -3.56 38.22
C TRP A 372 3.04 -4.73 37.59
N CYS A 373 1.71 -4.63 37.58
CA CYS A 373 0.83 -5.59 36.90
C CYS A 373 1.07 -7.05 37.26
N ARG A 374 1.42 -7.31 38.52
CA ARG A 374 1.98 -8.58 38.98
C ARG A 374 1.00 -9.73 38.84
N LYS A 375 -0.28 -9.47 39.07
CA LYS A 375 -1.32 -10.49 38.98
C LYS A 375 -1.63 -10.79 37.51
N THR A 376 -1.81 -9.76 36.69
CA THR A 376 -2.07 -9.91 35.25
C THR A 376 -0.89 -10.58 34.54
N CYS A 377 0.34 -10.19 34.87
CA CYS A 377 1.56 -10.74 34.27
C CYS A 377 2.00 -12.08 34.89
N GLY A 378 1.24 -12.65 35.83
CA GLY A 378 1.54 -13.95 36.41
C GLY A 378 2.85 -14.00 37.22
N THR A 379 3.34 -12.85 37.70
CA THR A 379 4.56 -12.75 38.52
C THR A 379 4.28 -12.83 40.03
N CYS A 380 3.05 -13.18 40.40
CA CYS A 380 2.69 -13.54 41.75
C CYS A 380 3.30 -14.91 42.11
N GLY A 381 4.47 -14.88 42.76
CA GLY A 381 5.13 -16.10 43.24
C GLY A 381 6.66 -16.07 43.35
N GLY A 382 7.31 -14.91 43.34
CA GLY A 382 8.78 -14.81 43.49
C GLY A 382 9.20 -13.87 44.61
N GLU A 383 9.65 -14.45 45.72
CA GLU A 383 10.65 -13.83 46.59
C GLU A 383 11.89 -13.48 45.75
N CYS A 384 12.55 -12.35 46.02
CA CYS A 384 13.83 -12.01 45.39
C CYS A 384 14.81 -13.20 45.54
N SER A 385 15.24 -13.79 44.43
CA SER A 385 16.42 -14.64 44.43
C SER A 385 17.64 -13.75 44.17
N ASP A 386 18.42 -13.55 45.22
CA ASP A 386 19.61 -12.70 45.29
C ASP A 386 20.72 -13.06 44.28
N GLU A 387 21.58 -12.06 44.03
CA GLU A 387 22.83 -12.00 43.25
C GLU A 387 22.75 -11.34 41.86
N ILE A 388 22.81 -10.00 41.85
CA ILE A 388 23.15 -9.21 40.66
C ILE A 388 24.67 -8.99 40.64
N TRP A 389 25.32 -9.46 39.58
CA TRP A 389 26.75 -9.27 39.34
C TRP A 389 26.96 -8.14 38.33
N GLU A 390 27.49 -7.00 38.77
CA GLU A 390 27.96 -5.94 37.87
C GLU A 390 29.48 -5.83 37.91
N VAL A 391 30.09 -5.55 36.76
CA VAL A 391 31.55 -5.38 36.64
C VAL A 391 31.87 -3.89 36.80
N ASN A 392 32.58 -3.55 37.88
CA ASN A 392 32.96 -2.17 38.16
C ASN A 392 33.88 -1.63 37.04
N SER A 393 33.43 -0.57 36.36
CA SER A 393 34.10 0.00 35.17
C SER A 393 35.47 0.63 35.45
N SER A 394 35.81 0.86 36.71
CA SER A 394 37.10 1.42 37.15
C SER A 394 38.15 0.36 37.52
N THR A 395 37.72 -0.82 37.99
CA THR A 395 38.60 -1.87 38.53
C THR A 395 38.55 -3.18 37.75
N GLY A 396 37.50 -3.42 36.96
CA GLY A 396 37.33 -4.61 36.13
C GLY A 396 37.04 -5.89 36.91
N GLN A 397 36.65 -5.80 38.19
CA GLN A 397 36.27 -6.95 39.01
C GLN A 397 34.74 -6.95 39.27
N PRO A 398 34.14 -8.14 39.44
CA PRO A 398 32.73 -8.26 39.82
C PRO A 398 32.53 -7.79 41.26
N GLU A 399 31.55 -6.90 41.47
CA GLU A 399 31.10 -6.48 42.81
C GLU A 399 29.68 -7.02 43.05
N GLU A 400 29.46 -7.53 44.27
CA GLU A 400 28.19 -8.11 44.72
C GLU A 400 27.33 -7.01 45.35
N HIS A 401 26.12 -6.80 44.84
CA HIS A 401 25.19 -5.79 45.34
C HIS A 401 23.92 -6.43 45.90
N THR A 402 23.46 -5.92 47.04
CA THR A 402 22.21 -6.37 47.67
C THR A 402 21.04 -5.49 47.26
N CYS A 403 19.81 -6.02 47.31
CA CYS A 403 18.61 -5.25 47.00
C CYS A 403 18.41 -4.02 47.93
N GLU A 404 18.97 -4.03 49.14
CA GLU A 404 18.91 -2.87 50.05
C GLU A 404 19.78 -1.69 49.60
N ASP A 405 20.79 -1.92 48.76
CA ASP A 405 21.68 -0.85 48.29
C ASP A 405 21.01 0.02 47.21
N TYR A 406 20.11 -0.56 46.41
CA TYR A 406 19.35 0.14 45.37
C TYR A 406 18.10 0.87 45.92
N ALA A 407 17.55 0.43 47.05
CA ALA A 407 16.44 1.11 47.73
C ALA A 407 16.82 2.45 48.41
N ARG A 408 18.10 2.89 48.30
CA ARG A 408 18.58 4.19 48.81
C ARG A 408 18.79 5.25 47.72
N TRP A 409 18.45 4.94 46.47
CA TRP A 409 18.63 5.83 45.31
C TRP A 409 17.31 6.39 44.75
N ASP A 410 16.31 6.56 45.61
CA ASP A 410 15.15 7.44 45.40
C ASP A 410 14.81 8.22 46.68
#